data_AF-A0A5C8DXA5-F1
#
_entry.id   AF-A0A5C8DXA5-F1
#
_cell.length_a   1.000
_cell.length_b   1.000
_cell.length_c   1.000
_cell.angle_alpha   90.00
_cell.angle_beta   90.00
_cell.angle_gamma   90.00
#
_symmetry.space_group_name_H-M   'P 1'
#
loop_
_entity.id
_entity.type
_entity.pdbx_description
1 polymer ?
#
loop_
_entity_poly.entity_id
_entity_poly.type
_entity_poly.pdbx_seq_one_letter_code
_entity_poly.pdbx_strand_id
1 'polypeptide(L)'
;MKKIIFSICAGLMLVMVACKSGPSSSDPKATLVSFFKSLSQKDLKGARKYATKESEAMFSMMEMGLQMAEKMKTKETDDELQKFDEANMQIGEAKIDGDKATVPVTNKKDNETTNFILKKEEGAWKVAFDKATMAEMAGEKMKENGGEGLDSATEKLESMNADSLKAKMEEGLKTLDSINKAMKQ
;
A
#
# COMPACT_ATOMS: atom_id res chain seq x y z
N MET A 1 -35.48 37.45 53.46
CA MET A 1 -34.25 36.70 53.10
C MET A 1 -34.62 35.55 52.17
N LYS A 2 -33.80 35.33 51.14
CA LYS A 2 -33.73 34.20 50.18
C LYS A 2 -34.78 34.19 49.05
N LYS A 3 -34.46 34.02 47.76
CA LYS A 3 -33.26 34.21 46.91
C LYS A 3 -33.84 34.36 45.48
N ILE A 4 -33.29 35.28 44.70
CA ILE A 4 -33.56 35.47 43.27
C ILE A 4 -32.53 34.61 42.49
N ILE A 5 -32.80 34.42 41.19
CA ILE A 5 -31.87 34.28 40.04
C ILE A 5 -31.94 32.85 39.42
N PHE A 6 -32.60 32.65 38.26
CA PHE A 6 -32.19 32.92 36.85
C PHE A 6 -31.24 31.83 36.29
N SER A 7 -31.40 31.51 34.99
CA SER A 7 -30.57 30.63 34.15
C SER A 7 -30.74 29.11 34.34
N ILE A 8 -30.75 28.25 33.32
CA ILE A 8 -30.33 28.38 31.91
C ILE A 8 -31.16 27.37 31.10
N CYS A 9 -31.62 27.80 29.92
CA CYS A 9 -32.12 26.90 28.88
C CYS A 9 -30.99 25.94 28.48
N ALA A 10 -31.03 24.70 28.96
CA ALA A 10 -30.22 23.62 28.40
C ALA A 10 -30.88 23.17 27.09
N GLY A 11 -30.57 23.91 26.02
CA GLY A 11 -30.79 23.47 24.66
C GLY A 11 -30.07 22.13 24.46
N LEU A 12 -30.86 21.08 24.32
CA LEU A 12 -30.41 19.78 23.86
C LEU A 12 -29.94 19.96 22.40
N MET A 13 -28.68 20.32 22.22
CA MET A 13 -28.01 20.23 20.93
C MET A 13 -27.91 18.74 20.60
N LEU A 14 -28.92 18.23 19.90
CA LEU A 14 -28.77 17.03 19.09
C LEU A 14 -27.68 17.33 18.07
N VAL A 15 -26.45 16.92 18.39
CA VAL A 15 -25.41 16.80 17.38
C VAL A 15 -25.89 15.69 16.45
N MET A 16 -26.42 16.09 15.29
CA MET A 16 -26.67 15.17 14.19
C MET A 16 -25.33 14.60 13.77
N VAL A 17 -24.95 13.47 14.38
CA VAL A 17 -23.98 12.55 13.79
C VAL A 17 -24.66 12.03 12.54
N ALA A 18 -24.43 12.73 11.44
CA ALA A 18 -24.78 12.24 10.12
C ALA A 18 -24.02 10.92 9.95
N CYS A 19 -24.74 9.80 10.10
CA CYS A 19 -24.35 8.50 9.55
C CYS A 19 -24.28 8.66 8.03
N LYS A 20 -23.16 9.20 7.55
CA LYS A 20 -22.73 8.99 6.17
C LYS A 20 -22.19 7.56 6.16
N SER A 21 -22.93 6.66 5.54
CA SER A 21 -22.59 5.26 5.27
C SER A 21 -21.38 5.14 4.33
N GLY A 22 -20.23 5.67 4.75
CA GLY A 22 -18.91 5.27 4.26
C GLY A 22 -18.35 4.17 5.17
N PRO A 23 -17.26 3.49 4.80
CA PRO A 23 -16.62 2.51 5.67
C PRO A 23 -16.06 3.20 6.91
N SER A 24 -16.88 3.32 7.95
CA SER A 24 -16.52 3.75 9.30
C SER A 24 -15.71 2.63 9.97
N SER A 25 -14.54 2.31 9.42
CA SER A 25 -13.55 1.55 10.20
C SER A 25 -12.91 2.55 11.15
N SER A 26 -13.43 2.62 12.38
CA SER A 26 -12.83 3.40 13.47
C SER A 26 -11.42 2.92 13.84
N ASP A 27 -11.04 1.74 13.34
CA ASP A 27 -9.81 1.03 13.63
C ASP A 27 -8.89 0.93 12.37
N PRO A 28 -7.63 1.42 12.44
CA PRO A 28 -6.69 1.36 11.32
C PRO A 28 -6.39 -0.06 10.83
N LYS A 29 -6.35 -1.03 11.74
CA LYS A 29 -6.04 -2.43 11.41
C LYS A 29 -7.16 -3.05 10.56
N ALA A 30 -8.42 -2.82 10.91
CA ALA A 30 -9.57 -3.26 10.12
C ALA A 30 -9.61 -2.63 8.72
N THR A 31 -9.21 -1.36 8.58
CA THR A 31 -9.04 -0.71 7.27
C THR A 31 -8.00 -1.43 6.43
N LEU A 32 -6.84 -1.73 7.02
CA LEU A 32 -5.73 -2.39 6.33
C LEU A 32 -6.10 -3.81 5.88
N VAL A 33 -6.77 -4.58 6.73
CA VAL A 33 -7.31 -5.92 6.38
C VAL A 33 -8.24 -5.82 5.18
N SER A 34 -9.16 -4.86 5.19
CA SER A 34 -10.13 -4.67 4.11
C SER A 34 -9.46 -4.27 2.79
N PHE A 35 -8.42 -3.44 2.87
CA PHE A 35 -7.59 -3.06 1.73
C PHE A 35 -6.88 -4.29 1.12
N PHE A 36 -6.19 -5.09 1.93
CA PHE A 36 -5.50 -6.30 1.45
C PHE A 36 -6.46 -7.35 0.88
N LYS A 37 -7.60 -7.56 1.54
CA LYS A 37 -8.63 -8.47 1.03
C LYS A 37 -9.09 -8.04 -0.37
N SER A 38 -9.38 -6.76 -0.58
CA SER A 38 -9.74 -6.26 -1.91
C SER A 38 -8.62 -6.46 -2.93
N LEU A 39 -7.35 -6.21 -2.59
CA LEU A 39 -6.22 -6.43 -3.50
C LEU A 39 -6.05 -7.91 -3.87
N SER A 40 -6.11 -8.84 -2.90
CA SER A 40 -6.00 -10.28 -3.15
C SER A 40 -7.08 -10.82 -4.09
N GLN A 41 -8.23 -10.15 -4.14
CA GLN A 41 -9.38 -10.48 -4.98
C GLN A 41 -9.39 -9.73 -6.32
N LYS A 42 -8.32 -8.98 -6.65
CA LYS A 42 -8.24 -8.08 -7.82
C LYS A 42 -9.32 -6.98 -7.82
N ASP A 43 -9.96 -6.71 -6.68
CA ASP A 43 -10.97 -5.68 -6.53
C ASP A 43 -10.31 -4.31 -6.29
N LEU A 44 -9.73 -3.75 -7.36
CA LEU A 44 -9.08 -2.44 -7.29
C LEU A 44 -10.05 -1.30 -6.96
N LYS A 45 -11.34 -1.45 -7.30
CA LYS A 45 -12.37 -0.48 -6.92
C LYS A 45 -12.66 -0.54 -5.42
N GLY A 46 -12.72 -1.74 -4.84
CA GLY A 46 -12.85 -1.95 -3.41
C GLY A 46 -11.62 -1.44 -2.66
N ALA A 47 -10.41 -1.78 -3.11
CA ALA A 47 -9.17 -1.35 -2.49
C ALA A 47 -9.04 0.19 -2.46
N ARG A 48 -9.42 0.89 -3.54
CA ARG A 48 -9.47 2.35 -3.58
C ARG A 48 -10.33 2.98 -2.49
N LYS A 49 -11.42 2.32 -2.06
CA LYS A 49 -12.28 2.84 -0.98
C LYS A 49 -11.56 2.89 0.36
N TYR A 50 -10.51 2.09 0.54
CA TYR A 50 -9.73 2.01 1.77
C TYR A 50 -8.39 2.74 1.65
N ALA A 51 -8.09 3.36 0.52
CA ALA A 51 -6.84 4.07 0.29
C ALA A 51 -7.01 5.60 0.32
N THR A 52 -5.92 6.32 0.56
CA THR A 52 -5.91 7.79 0.53
C THR A 52 -6.16 8.30 -0.87
N LYS A 53 -6.63 9.56 -1.00
CA LYS A 53 -6.85 10.17 -2.32
C LYS A 53 -5.57 10.24 -3.14
N GLU A 54 -4.43 10.47 -2.51
CA GLU A 54 -3.12 10.54 -3.18
C GLU A 54 -2.64 9.19 -3.74
N SER A 55 -3.28 8.08 -3.34
CA SER A 55 -2.95 6.74 -3.84
C SER A 55 -3.45 6.48 -5.26
N GLU A 56 -4.28 7.36 -5.84
CA GLU A 56 -4.90 7.18 -7.16
C GLU A 56 -3.88 6.81 -8.26
N ALA A 57 -2.76 7.54 -8.31
CA ALA A 57 -1.73 7.31 -9.32
C ALA A 57 -1.15 5.88 -9.27
N MET A 58 -0.99 5.32 -8.06
CA MET A 58 -0.53 3.94 -7.89
C MET A 58 -1.59 2.92 -8.37
N PHE A 59 -2.87 3.18 -8.12
CA PHE A 59 -3.93 2.33 -8.66
C PHE A 59 -4.01 2.37 -10.18
N SER A 60 -3.82 3.54 -10.79
CA SER A 60 -3.77 3.65 -12.26
C SER A 60 -2.60 2.86 -12.85
N MET A 61 -1.44 2.86 -12.18
CA MET A 61 -0.30 2.03 -12.57
C MET A 61 -0.62 0.53 -12.42
N MET A 62 -1.26 0.12 -11.32
CA MET A 62 -1.64 -1.26 -11.08
C MET A 62 -2.67 -1.75 -12.11
N GLU A 63 -3.66 -0.93 -12.47
CA GLU A 63 -4.63 -1.25 -13.52
C GLU A 63 -3.96 -1.43 -14.88
N MET A 64 -3.04 -0.54 -15.25
CA MET A 64 -2.27 -0.68 -16.48
C MET A 64 -1.44 -1.97 -16.49
N GLY A 65 -0.81 -2.30 -15.35
CA GLY A 65 -0.05 -3.54 -15.18
C GLY A 65 -0.91 -4.79 -15.35
N LEU A 66 -2.08 -4.84 -14.71
CA LEU A 66 -3.04 -5.95 -14.87
C LEU A 66 -3.53 -6.08 -16.31
N GLN A 67 -3.89 -4.97 -16.96
CA GLN A 67 -4.32 -4.97 -18.36
C GLN A 67 -3.23 -5.48 -19.30
N MET A 68 -1.96 -5.14 -19.05
CA MET A 68 -0.85 -5.70 -19.82
C MET A 68 -0.65 -7.19 -19.54
N ALA A 69 -0.69 -7.62 -18.29
CA ALA A 69 -0.54 -9.03 -17.93
C ALA A 69 -1.65 -9.90 -18.55
N GLU A 70 -2.90 -9.43 -18.54
CA GLU A 70 -4.03 -10.10 -19.20
C GLU A 70 -3.83 -10.21 -20.72
N LYS A 71 -3.35 -9.15 -21.37
CA LYS A 71 -3.05 -9.15 -22.81
C LYS A 71 -1.89 -10.09 -23.15
N MET A 72 -0.89 -10.19 -22.27
CA MET A 72 0.29 -11.04 -22.43
C MET A 72 0.05 -12.49 -21.95
N LYS A 73 -1.11 -12.79 -21.33
CA LYS A 73 -1.43 -14.08 -20.68
C LYS A 73 -0.36 -14.54 -19.67
N THR A 74 0.31 -13.61 -19.00
CA THR A 74 1.32 -13.92 -18.00
C THR A 74 0.64 -14.23 -16.66
N LYS A 75 0.98 -15.36 -16.03
CA LYS A 75 0.41 -15.78 -14.74
C LYS A 75 0.96 -15.01 -13.53
N GLU A 76 1.98 -14.19 -13.74
CA GLU A 76 2.76 -13.54 -12.67
C GLU A 76 1.91 -12.63 -11.76
N THR A 77 0.80 -12.08 -12.26
CA THR A 77 -0.07 -11.19 -11.49
C THR A 77 -0.93 -11.90 -10.45
N ASP A 78 -1.21 -13.21 -10.61
CA ASP A 78 -1.95 -13.98 -9.61
C ASP A 78 -1.08 -14.23 -8.37
N ASP A 79 0.18 -14.58 -8.58
CA ASP A 79 1.13 -14.91 -7.51
C ASP A 79 1.52 -13.67 -6.69
N GLU A 80 1.62 -12.48 -7.32
CA GLU A 80 1.91 -11.24 -6.59
C GLU A 80 0.75 -10.77 -5.71
N LEU A 81 -0.50 -10.94 -6.17
CA LEU A 81 -1.67 -10.51 -5.40
C LEU A 81 -2.02 -11.47 -4.27
N GLN A 82 -1.69 -12.76 -4.41
CA GLN A 82 -1.79 -13.73 -3.31
C GLN A 82 -0.87 -13.43 -2.13
N LYS A 83 0.18 -12.61 -2.31
CA LYS A 83 1.03 -12.15 -1.19
C LYS A 83 0.25 -11.31 -0.17
N PHE A 84 -0.85 -10.69 -0.60
CA PHE A 84 -1.76 -9.94 0.27
C PHE A 84 -2.86 -10.82 0.89
N ASP A 85 -2.80 -12.14 0.72
CA ASP A 85 -3.69 -13.04 1.46
C ASP A 85 -3.36 -12.98 2.96
N GLU A 86 -4.37 -12.62 3.76
CA GLU A 86 -4.28 -12.50 5.21
C GLU A 86 -3.79 -13.81 5.87
N ALA A 87 -4.04 -14.97 5.27
CA ALA A 87 -3.52 -16.25 5.75
C ALA A 87 -1.99 -16.24 5.88
N ASN A 88 -1.30 -15.55 4.96
CA ASN A 88 0.16 -15.43 4.92
C ASN A 88 0.71 -14.32 5.83
N MET A 89 -0.14 -13.54 6.48
CA MET A 89 0.25 -12.35 7.24
C MET A 89 -0.14 -12.43 8.71
N GLN A 90 0.64 -11.76 9.56
CA GLN A 90 0.31 -11.44 10.94
C GLN A 90 0.26 -9.93 11.07
N ILE A 91 -0.94 -9.39 11.31
CA ILE A 91 -1.17 -7.96 11.43
C ILE A 91 -1.15 -7.59 12.91
N GLY A 92 -0.16 -6.80 13.30
CA GLY A 92 0.02 -6.33 14.67
C GLY A 92 -0.91 -5.17 15.03
N GLU A 93 -0.69 -4.61 16.22
CA GLU A 93 -1.50 -3.52 16.75
C GLU A 93 -1.10 -2.16 16.15
N ALA A 94 -2.11 -1.32 15.90
CA ALA A 94 -1.91 0.00 15.33
C ALA A 94 -1.30 0.96 16.36
N LYS A 95 -0.20 1.62 15.99
CA LYS A 95 0.33 2.79 16.70
C LYS A 95 -0.31 4.03 16.10
N ILE A 96 -1.12 4.75 16.88
CA ILE A 96 -1.86 5.94 16.42
C ILE A 96 -1.16 7.19 16.93
N ASP A 97 -0.86 8.11 16.03
CA ASP A 97 -0.31 9.44 16.30
C ASP A 97 -1.15 10.50 15.57
N GLY A 98 -2.16 11.01 16.27
CA GLY A 98 -3.14 11.96 15.72
C GLY A 98 -3.89 11.38 14.52
N ASP A 99 -3.66 11.97 13.35
CA ASP A 99 -4.26 11.57 12.08
C ASP A 99 -3.37 10.63 11.25
N LYS A 100 -2.24 10.16 11.79
CA LYS A 100 -1.39 9.11 11.22
C LYS A 100 -1.50 7.85 12.09
N ALA A 101 -1.47 6.69 11.46
CA ALA A 101 -1.31 5.41 12.16
C ALA A 101 -0.28 4.54 11.44
N THR A 102 0.41 3.72 12.20
CA THR A 102 1.35 2.72 11.69
C THR A 102 0.91 1.35 12.17
N VAL A 103 0.72 0.43 11.23
CA VAL A 103 0.31 -0.95 11.49
C VAL A 103 1.42 -1.89 11.01
N PRO A 104 2.12 -2.61 11.91
CA PRO A 104 3.12 -3.58 11.52
C PRO A 104 2.46 -4.83 10.94
N VAL A 105 2.96 -5.31 9.81
CA VAL A 105 2.50 -6.54 9.15
C VAL A 105 3.70 -7.43 8.93
N THR A 106 3.67 -8.60 9.55
CA THR A 106 4.71 -9.62 9.40
C THR A 106 4.26 -10.68 8.41
N ASN A 107 5.05 -10.92 7.37
CA ASN A 107 4.82 -12.05 6.46
C ASN A 107 5.33 -13.33 7.12
N LYS A 108 4.46 -14.34 7.24
CA LYS A 108 4.77 -15.61 7.93
C LYS A 108 5.78 -16.48 7.17
N LYS A 109 5.97 -16.25 5.86
CA LYS A 109 6.87 -17.05 5.02
C LYS A 109 8.34 -16.70 5.25
N ASP A 110 8.65 -15.42 5.36
CA ASP A 110 10.00 -14.88 5.47
C ASP A 110 10.26 -14.17 6.81
N ASN A 111 9.25 -14.05 7.68
CA ASN A 111 9.27 -13.29 8.94
C ASN A 111 9.63 -11.81 8.77
N GLU A 112 9.51 -11.27 7.56
CA GLU A 112 9.76 -9.85 7.34
C GLU A 112 8.58 -9.02 7.83
N THR A 113 8.86 -7.98 8.62
CA THR A 113 7.86 -7.03 9.09
C THR A 113 7.92 -5.75 8.28
N THR A 114 6.78 -5.26 7.81
CA THR A 114 6.63 -3.98 7.12
C THR A 114 5.64 -3.11 7.87
N ASN A 115 6.01 -1.85 8.09
CA ASN A 115 5.17 -0.86 8.77
C ASN A 115 4.28 -0.15 7.76
N PHE A 116 3.00 -0.52 7.71
CA PHE A 116 2.03 0.12 6.81
C PHE A 116 1.52 1.42 7.43
N ILE A 117 1.53 2.49 6.63
CA ILE A 117 1.09 3.81 7.05
C ILE A 117 -0.37 4.02 6.63
N LEU A 118 -1.17 4.47 7.59
CA LEU A 118 -2.54 4.92 7.38
C LEU A 118 -2.67 6.40 7.77
N LYS A 119 -3.56 7.11 7.09
CA LYS A 119 -3.91 8.50 7.36
C LYS A 119 -5.41 8.62 7.55
N LYS A 120 -5.81 9.56 8.40
CA LYS A 120 -7.23 9.87 8.62
C LYS A 120 -7.67 10.91 7.61
N GLU A 121 -8.64 10.55 6.76
CA GLU A 121 -9.27 11.46 5.82
C GLU A 121 -10.78 11.51 6.12
N GLU A 122 -11.31 12.72 6.30
CA GLU A 122 -12.75 12.92 6.55
C GLU A 122 -13.28 12.07 7.74
N GLY A 123 -12.43 11.83 8.74
CA GLY A 123 -12.77 11.04 9.93
C GLY A 123 -12.65 9.52 9.76
N ALA A 124 -12.28 9.02 8.57
CA ALA A 124 -12.06 7.61 8.30
C ALA A 124 -10.57 7.30 8.07
N TRP A 125 -10.10 6.16 8.58
CA TRP A 125 -8.77 5.67 8.27
C TRP A 125 -8.67 5.22 6.81
N LYS A 126 -7.53 5.52 6.19
CA LYS A 126 -7.18 5.17 4.81
C LYS A 126 -5.72 4.72 4.74
N VAL A 127 -5.45 3.69 3.96
CA VAL A 127 -4.09 3.22 3.67
C VAL A 127 -3.41 4.22 2.74
N ALA A 128 -2.27 4.76 3.17
CA ALA A 128 -1.45 5.64 2.35
C ALA A 128 -0.60 4.77 1.40
N PHE A 129 -1.11 4.57 0.18
CA PHE A 129 -0.49 3.76 -0.88
C PHE A 129 -0.03 4.66 -2.03
N ASP A 130 0.49 5.84 -1.70
CA ASP A 130 1.11 6.75 -2.65
C ASP A 130 2.63 6.52 -2.73
N LYS A 131 3.25 7.05 -3.78
CA LYS A 131 4.69 6.88 -4.04
C LYS A 131 5.57 7.38 -2.89
N ALA A 132 5.22 8.50 -2.25
CA ALA A 132 6.02 9.06 -1.17
C ALA A 132 5.99 8.15 0.06
N THR A 133 4.81 7.67 0.42
CA THR A 133 4.64 6.73 1.53
C THR A 133 5.35 5.39 1.25
N MET A 134 5.25 4.86 0.02
CA MET A 134 6.00 3.65 -0.36
C MET A 134 7.52 3.85 -0.30
N ALA A 135 8.02 5.03 -0.67
CA ALA A 135 9.43 5.36 -0.56
C ALA A 135 9.88 5.53 0.91
N GLU A 136 9.04 6.10 1.78
CA GLU A 136 9.27 6.18 3.23
C GLU A 136 9.40 4.77 3.81
N MET A 137 8.42 3.89 3.55
CA MET A 137 8.46 2.49 4.03
C MET A 137 9.68 1.73 3.52
N ALA A 138 10.07 1.90 2.25
CA ALA A 138 11.27 1.29 1.71
C ALA A 138 12.55 1.84 2.38
N GLY A 139 12.61 3.15 2.63
CA GLY A 139 13.71 3.80 3.34
C GLY A 139 13.85 3.34 4.79
N GLU A 140 12.73 3.18 5.50
CA GLU A 140 12.71 2.63 6.85
C GLU A 140 13.20 1.18 6.88
N LYS A 141 12.71 0.33 5.97
CA LYS A 141 13.16 -1.06 5.84
C LYS A 141 14.67 -1.17 5.57
N MET A 142 15.21 -0.30 4.74
CA MET A 142 16.66 -0.25 4.46
C MET A 142 17.49 0.19 5.69
N LYS A 143 16.96 1.11 6.50
CA LYS A 143 17.62 1.55 7.75
C LYS A 143 17.54 0.49 8.85
N GLU A 144 16.41 -0.22 8.95
CA GLU A 144 16.17 -1.24 9.96
C GLU A 144 17.03 -2.50 9.70
N ASN A 145 17.22 -2.88 8.43
CA ASN A 145 18.17 -3.92 8.02
C ASN A 145 19.64 -3.45 7.92
N GLY A 146 20.00 -2.34 8.60
CA GLY A 146 21.40 -2.01 8.87
C GLY A 146 22.32 -1.76 7.68
N GLY A 147 21.83 -1.29 6.53
CA GLY A 147 22.70 -1.00 5.38
C GLY A 147 23.28 -2.22 4.65
N GLU A 148 23.05 -3.44 5.15
CA GLU A 148 23.53 -4.69 4.50
C GLU A 148 22.89 -4.93 3.12
N GLY A 149 21.70 -4.36 2.88
CA GLY A 149 21.06 -4.36 1.56
C GLY A 149 21.78 -3.48 0.54
N LEU A 150 22.47 -2.42 0.99
CA LEU A 150 23.28 -1.58 0.12
C LEU A 150 24.63 -2.24 -0.11
N ASP A 151 25.30 -2.74 0.94
CA ASP A 151 26.59 -3.43 0.81
C ASP A 151 26.49 -4.70 -0.05
N SER A 152 25.45 -5.52 0.13
CA SER A 152 25.21 -6.70 -0.73
C SER A 152 24.77 -6.33 -2.15
N ALA A 153 24.09 -5.19 -2.35
CA ALA A 153 23.76 -4.68 -3.67
C ALA A 153 25.00 -4.09 -4.38
N THR A 154 25.91 -3.42 -3.65
CA THR A 154 27.21 -2.97 -4.16
C THR A 154 28.13 -4.15 -4.44
N GLU A 155 28.24 -5.15 -3.57
CA GLU A 155 29.02 -6.38 -3.85
C GLU A 155 28.43 -7.14 -5.06
N LYS A 156 27.10 -7.20 -5.20
CA LYS A 156 26.49 -7.77 -6.41
C LYS A 156 26.77 -6.94 -7.65
N LEU A 157 26.75 -5.61 -7.57
CA LEU A 157 27.11 -4.72 -8.68
C LEU A 157 28.60 -4.85 -9.06
N GLU A 158 29.48 -4.93 -8.07
CA GLU A 158 30.93 -5.12 -8.25
C GLU A 158 31.25 -6.51 -8.81
N SER A 159 30.48 -7.54 -8.43
CA SER A 159 30.58 -8.88 -9.01
C SER A 159 30.01 -8.98 -10.43
N MET A 160 29.13 -8.06 -10.83
CA MET A 160 28.64 -7.95 -12.20
C MET A 160 29.61 -7.10 -13.03
N ASN A 161 30.67 -7.76 -13.52
CA ASN A 161 31.58 -7.18 -14.49
C ASN A 161 30.82 -6.52 -15.66
N ALA A 162 31.28 -5.35 -16.11
CA ALA A 162 30.65 -4.55 -17.16
C ALA A 162 30.32 -5.36 -18.43
N ASP A 163 31.10 -6.41 -18.71
CA ASP A 163 30.87 -7.33 -19.84
C ASP A 163 29.62 -8.21 -19.67
N SER A 164 29.31 -8.67 -18.45
CA SER A 164 28.10 -9.45 -18.18
C SER A 164 26.85 -8.57 -18.26
N LEU A 165 26.93 -7.34 -17.77
CA LEU A 165 25.89 -6.32 -17.91
C LEU A 165 25.66 -5.96 -19.38
N LYS A 166 26.73 -5.76 -20.15
CA LYS A 166 26.65 -5.47 -21.59
C LYS A 166 26.03 -6.63 -22.37
N ALA A 167 26.44 -7.87 -22.07
CA ALA A 167 25.87 -9.06 -22.70
C ALA A 167 24.36 -9.18 -22.45
N LYS A 168 23.92 -9.00 -21.20
CA LYS A 168 22.48 -9.02 -20.87
C LYS A 168 21.71 -7.87 -21.51
N MET A 169 22.31 -6.69 -21.63
CA MET A 169 21.70 -5.53 -22.27
C MET A 169 21.56 -5.73 -23.79
N GLU A 170 22.56 -6.31 -24.45
CA GLU A 170 22.48 -6.68 -25.88
C GLU A 170 21.42 -7.76 -26.13
N GLU A 171 21.29 -8.72 -25.23
CA GLU A 171 20.26 -9.77 -25.30
C GLU A 171 18.85 -9.19 -25.11
N GLY A 172 18.69 -8.27 -24.16
CA GLY A 172 17.44 -7.50 -23.96
C GLY A 172 17.07 -6.66 -25.18
N LEU A 173 18.04 -5.98 -25.81
CA LEU A 173 17.81 -5.19 -27.03
C LEU A 173 17.39 -6.05 -28.22
N LYS A 174 18.01 -7.23 -28.40
CA LYS A 174 17.60 -8.19 -29.45
C LYS A 174 16.19 -8.72 -29.23
N THR A 175 15.82 -8.95 -27.97
CA THR A 175 14.48 -9.40 -27.62
C THR A 175 13.45 -8.31 -27.90
N LEU A 176 13.74 -7.06 -27.53
CA LEU A 176 12.88 -5.91 -27.84
C LEU A 176 12.76 -5.63 -29.34
N ASP A 177 13.84 -5.78 -30.10
CA ASP A 177 13.80 -5.62 -31.57
C ASP A 177 12.95 -6.72 -32.23
N SER A 178 13.04 -7.95 -31.74
CA SER A 178 12.21 -9.07 -32.18
C SER A 178 10.73 -8.82 -31.89
N ILE A 179 10.40 -8.26 -30.71
CA ILE A 179 9.03 -7.86 -30.33
C ILE A 179 8.53 -6.72 -31.23
N ASN A 180 9.33 -5.68 -31.45
CA ASN A 180 8.97 -4.56 -32.33
C ASN A 180 8.71 -5.02 -33.77
N LYS A 181 9.45 -6.01 -34.25
CA LYS A 181 9.26 -6.60 -35.57
C LYS A 181 7.98 -7.45 -35.66
N ALA A 182 7.65 -8.19 -34.62
CA ALA A 182 6.41 -8.95 -34.51
C ALA A 182 5.16 -8.05 -34.39
N MET A 183 5.29 -6.84 -33.82
CA MET A 183 4.20 -5.86 -33.74
C MET A 183 3.95 -5.07 -35.05
N LYS A 184 4.86 -5.14 -36.02
CA LYS A 184 4.73 -4.45 -37.33
C LYS A 184 4.23 -5.38 -38.45
N GLN A 185 3.87 -6.62 -38.12
CA GLN A 185 3.15 -7.56 -39.00
C GLN A 185 1.69 -7.64 -38.57
#